data_AF-A0A7I8W1L8-F1
#
_entry.id   AF-A0A7I8W1L8-F1
#
_cell.length_a   1.000
_cell.length_b   1.000
_cell.length_c   1.000
_cell.angle_alpha   90.00
_cell.angle_beta   90.00
_cell.angle_gamma   90.00
#
_symmetry.space_group_name_H-M   'P 1'
#
loop_
_entity.id
_entity.type
_entity.pdbx_description
1 polymer ?
#
loop_
_entity_poly.entity_id
_entity_poly.type
_entity_poly.pdbx_seq_one_letter_code
_entity_poly.pdbx_strand_id
1 'polypeptide(L)'
;MFSRTALIVAAASAGVSFLAYCIYFDRKRRSHPDFRKKLLERRRIAKGGSRSGINTEFPDPSNPDSFHQFFLQEIQKGEELLATGQMEEGVEHLCNAVAVCGQPQQLLGLLQQSIPPQIFNLILTRLPIVTQNMRSRTAPPSTVEIADDVE
;
A
#
# COMPACT_ATOMS: atom_id res chain seq x y z
N MET A 1 44.07 3.82 58.99
CA MET A 1 42.64 3.89 59.39
C MET A 1 41.99 4.98 58.55
N PHE A 2 41.12 4.63 57.60
CA PHE A 2 40.43 5.64 56.80
C PHE A 2 39.40 6.39 57.66
N SER A 3 39.40 7.73 57.57
CA SER A 3 38.42 8.54 58.28
C SER A 3 37.01 8.24 57.78
N ARG A 4 36.04 8.17 58.70
CA ARG A 4 34.62 7.93 58.35
C ARG A 4 34.11 8.94 57.32
N THR A 5 34.57 10.18 57.39
CA THR A 5 34.27 11.23 56.41
C THR A 5 34.81 10.91 55.02
N ALA A 6 36.04 10.39 54.92
CA ALA A 6 36.62 9.99 53.63
C ALA A 6 35.85 8.81 53.01
N LEU A 7 35.38 7.88 53.83
CA LEU A 7 34.55 6.74 53.41
C LEU A 7 33.18 7.19 52.89
N ILE A 8 32.52 8.14 53.56
CA ILE A 8 31.23 8.72 53.13
C ILE A 8 31.38 9.46 51.81
N VAL A 9 32.43 10.28 51.66
CA VAL A 9 32.69 11.04 50.42
C VAL A 9 33.01 10.09 49.26
N ALA A 10 33.80 9.05 49.49
CA ALA A 10 34.10 8.03 48.48
C ALA A 10 32.83 7.28 48.04
N ALA A 11 31.99 6.85 48.98
CA ALA A 11 30.74 6.16 48.66
C ALA A 11 29.75 7.06 47.89
N ALA A 12 29.64 8.34 48.28
CA ALA A 12 28.78 9.30 47.60
C ALA A 12 29.23 9.55 46.14
N SER A 13 30.52 9.75 45.92
CA SER A 13 31.07 9.97 44.57
C SER A 13 30.93 8.75 43.66
N ALA A 14 31.11 7.55 44.19
CA ALA A 14 30.87 6.29 43.47
C ALA A 14 29.39 6.14 43.09
N GLY A 15 28.47 6.43 44.02
CA GLY A 15 27.02 6.38 43.77
C GLY A 15 26.56 7.34 42.68
N VAL A 16 27.04 8.60 42.70
CA VAL A 16 26.72 9.61 41.68
C VAL A 16 27.24 9.19 40.32
N SER A 17 28.48 8.69 40.26
CA SER A 17 29.09 8.22 39.01
C SER A 17 28.32 7.04 38.40
N PHE A 18 27.88 6.11 39.25
CA PHE A 18 27.07 4.96 38.85
C PHE A 18 25.68 5.39 38.34
N LEU A 19 24.98 6.28 39.05
CA LEU A 19 23.70 6.83 38.62
C LEU A 19 23.80 7.59 37.30
N ALA A 20 24.83 8.42 37.13
CA ALA A 20 25.10 9.14 35.89
C ALA A 20 25.32 8.17 34.71
N TYR A 21 26.10 7.11 34.93
CA TYR A 21 26.32 6.06 33.92
C TYR A 21 25.03 5.32 33.57
N CYS A 22 24.23 4.94 34.58
CA CYS A 22 22.93 4.29 34.38
C CYS A 22 21.96 5.17 33.57
N ILE A 23 21.87 6.47 33.87
CA ILE A 23 21.01 7.41 33.12
C ILE A 23 21.51 7.58 31.69
N TYR A 24 22.82 7.72 31.48
CA TYR A 24 23.40 7.82 30.13
C TYR A 24 23.09 6.57 29.30
N PHE A 25 23.25 5.39 29.89
CA PHE A 25 23.05 4.12 29.20
C PHE A 25 21.57 3.81 28.97
N ASP A 26 20.67 4.12 29.91
CA ASP A 26 19.21 3.98 29.71
C ASP A 26 18.72 4.93 28.61
N ARG A 27 19.26 6.16 28.55
CA ARG A 27 18.96 7.11 27.45
C ARG A 27 19.47 6.59 26.12
N LYS A 28 20.69 6.03 26.07
CA LYS A 28 21.28 5.43 24.86
C LYS A 28 20.49 4.20 24.41
N ARG A 29 19.98 3.39 25.35
CA ARG A 29 19.16 2.20 25.06
C ARG A 29 17.75 2.54 24.60
N ARG A 30 17.10 3.56 25.17
CA ARG A 30 15.72 3.95 24.83
C ARG A 30 15.59 4.86 23.60
N SER A 31 16.72 5.30 23.04
CA SER A 31 16.78 6.00 21.76
C SER A 31 16.59 5.03 20.60
N HIS A 32 15.45 4.34 20.50
CA HIS A 32 15.14 3.47 19.36
C HIS A 32 14.50 4.30 18.21
N PRO A 33 15.24 4.70 17.17
CA PRO A 33 14.66 5.29 15.95
C PRO A 33 13.74 4.31 15.23
N ASP A 34 13.87 3.01 15.51
CA ASP A 34 13.13 1.96 14.80
C ASP A 34 11.64 1.94 15.12
N PHE A 35 11.20 2.33 16.32
CA PHE A 35 9.76 2.41 16.60
C PHE A 35 9.10 3.54 15.80
N ARG A 36 9.77 4.70 15.72
CA ARG A 36 9.29 5.83 14.91
C ARG A 36 9.36 5.54 13.43
N LYS A 37 10.42 4.89 12.95
CA LYS A 37 10.54 4.43 11.55
C LYS A 37 9.44 3.41 11.22
N LYS A 38 9.25 2.39 12.06
CA LYS A 38 8.18 1.40 11.90
C LYS A 38 6.78 2.02 11.97
N LEU A 39 6.56 3.07 12.77
CA LEU A 39 5.30 3.82 12.77
C LEU A 39 5.12 4.67 11.52
N LEU A 40 6.18 5.32 11.03
CA LEU A 40 6.14 6.09 9.79
C LEU A 40 5.91 5.18 8.59
N GLU A 41 6.55 4.02 8.59
CA GLU A 41 6.40 2.97 7.59
C GLU A 41 4.99 2.38 7.64
N ARG A 42 4.44 2.06 8.83
CA ARG A 42 3.02 1.66 8.97
C ARG A 42 2.06 2.75 8.50
N ARG A 43 2.34 4.05 8.76
CA ARG A 43 1.52 5.14 8.22
C ARG A 43 1.69 5.33 6.71
N ARG A 44 2.87 5.10 6.15
CA ARG A 44 3.11 5.10 4.69
C ARG A 44 2.42 3.92 4.02
N ILE A 45 2.43 2.74 4.64
CA ILE A 45 1.71 1.55 4.17
C ILE A 45 0.21 1.74 4.35
N ALA A 46 -0.28 2.38 5.41
CA ALA A 46 -1.71 2.67 5.57
C ALA A 46 -2.20 3.76 4.60
N LYS A 47 -1.42 4.83 4.38
CA LYS A 47 -1.72 5.86 3.36
C LYS A 47 -1.43 5.39 1.93
N GLY A 48 -0.54 4.41 1.76
CA GLY A 48 -0.21 3.75 0.49
C GLY A 48 -1.16 2.61 0.16
N GLY A 49 -1.73 1.95 1.17
CA GLY A 49 -2.84 1.00 1.06
C GLY A 49 -4.19 1.72 0.91
N SER A 50 -4.29 2.98 1.35
CA SER A 50 -5.35 3.90 0.90
C SER A 50 -5.03 4.61 -0.42
N ARG A 51 -3.96 4.20 -1.12
CA ARG A 51 -3.86 4.37 -2.58
C ARG A 51 -4.35 3.10 -3.30
N SER A 52 -5.44 2.50 -2.79
CA SER A 52 -6.41 1.74 -3.58
C SER A 52 -7.12 2.67 -4.58
N GLY A 53 -6.27 3.27 -5.41
CA GLY A 53 -6.55 4.17 -6.50
C GLY A 53 -5.53 3.78 -7.54
N ILE A 54 -5.64 2.56 -8.04
CA ILE A 54 -5.34 2.19 -9.43
C ILE A 54 -4.12 2.96 -9.96
N ASN A 55 -2.94 2.89 -9.34
CA ASN A 55 -1.72 3.43 -9.98
C ASN A 55 -1.04 2.31 -10.76
N THR A 56 -1.84 1.42 -11.34
CA THR A 56 -1.40 0.60 -12.46
C THR A 56 -1.23 1.55 -13.64
N GLU A 57 0.00 1.69 -14.10
CA GLU A 57 0.35 2.47 -15.28
C GLU A 57 -0.33 1.78 -16.46
N PHE A 58 -1.43 2.35 -16.95
CA PHE A 58 -2.16 1.77 -18.07
C PHE A 58 -1.29 1.83 -19.32
N PRO A 59 -1.21 0.74 -20.09
CA PRO A 59 -0.47 0.73 -21.33
C PRO A 59 -0.98 1.81 -22.28
N ASP A 60 -0.07 2.36 -23.09
CA ASP A 60 -0.40 3.36 -24.10
C ASP A 60 -1.52 2.83 -25.02
N PRO A 61 -2.64 3.58 -25.19
CA PRO A 61 -3.75 3.19 -26.05
C PRO A 61 -3.36 2.92 -27.50
N SER A 62 -2.18 3.37 -27.92
CA SER A 62 -1.66 3.22 -29.27
C SER A 62 -1.17 1.80 -29.60
N ASN A 63 -0.86 0.96 -28.59
CA ASN A 63 -0.28 -0.37 -28.80
C ASN A 63 -1.20 -1.48 -28.28
N PRO A 64 -1.97 -2.17 -29.15
CA PRO A 64 -2.89 -3.24 -28.73
C PRO A 64 -2.17 -4.42 -28.04
N ASP A 65 -0.92 -4.70 -28.41
CA ASP A 65 -0.11 -5.75 -27.79
C ASP A 65 0.21 -5.48 -26.32
N SER A 66 0.33 -4.20 -25.95
CA SER A 66 0.66 -3.79 -24.58
C SER A 66 -0.51 -4.00 -23.61
N PHE A 67 -1.75 -3.85 -24.09
CA PHE A 67 -2.95 -4.22 -23.31
C PHE A 67 -3.04 -5.71 -23.07
N HIS A 68 -2.70 -6.53 -24.07
CA HIS A 68 -2.72 -7.98 -23.91
C HIS A 68 -1.67 -8.45 -22.90
N GLN A 69 -0.47 -7.87 -22.92
CA GLN A 69 0.57 -8.17 -21.93
C GLN A 69 0.17 -7.73 -20.52
N PHE A 70 -0.36 -6.52 -20.38
CA PHE A 70 -0.86 -6.01 -19.10
C PHE A 70 -1.98 -6.89 -18.53
N PHE A 71 -2.89 -7.29 -19.40
CA PHE A 71 -3.99 -8.19 -19.05
C PHE A 71 -3.49 -9.52 -18.48
N LEU A 72 -2.57 -10.18 -19.17
CA LEU A 72 -1.99 -11.45 -18.71
C LEU A 72 -1.22 -11.28 -17.40
N GLN A 73 -0.48 -10.18 -17.27
CA GLN A 73 0.28 -9.86 -16.07
C GLN A 73 -0.63 -9.65 -14.85
N GLU A 74 -1.71 -8.89 -14.99
CA GLU A 74 -2.67 -8.65 -13.90
C GLU A 74 -3.41 -9.94 -13.51
N ILE A 75 -3.75 -10.83 -14.46
CA ILE A 75 -4.31 -12.15 -14.12
C ILE A 75 -3.32 -12.99 -13.33
N GLN A 76 -2.09 -13.13 -13.82
CA GLN A 76 -1.07 -13.95 -13.17
C GLN A 76 -0.80 -13.48 -11.74
N LYS A 77 -0.70 -12.16 -11.56
CA LYS A 77 -0.49 -11.55 -10.25
C LYS A 77 -1.70 -11.73 -9.32
N GLY A 78 -2.91 -11.61 -9.87
CA GLY A 78 -4.15 -11.90 -9.15
C GLY A 78 -4.20 -13.35 -8.66
N GLU A 79 -3.89 -14.32 -9.52
CA GLU A 79 -3.86 -15.75 -9.17
C GLU A 79 -2.79 -16.08 -8.13
N GLU A 80 -1.58 -15.50 -8.24
CA GLU A 80 -0.52 -15.68 -7.24
C GLU A 80 -0.93 -15.15 -5.86
N LEU A 81 -1.55 -13.96 -5.81
CA LEU A 81 -2.05 -13.37 -4.57
C LEU A 81 -3.18 -14.21 -3.96
N LEU A 82 -4.07 -14.75 -4.78
CA LEU A 82 -5.10 -15.69 -4.34
C LEU A 82 -4.49 -16.98 -3.78
N ALA A 83 -3.45 -17.53 -4.42
CA ALA A 83 -2.75 -18.73 -3.96
C ALA A 83 -2.02 -18.52 -2.63
N THR A 84 -1.53 -17.30 -2.35
CA THR A 84 -0.92 -16.93 -1.07
C THR A 84 -1.93 -16.58 0.03
N GLY A 85 -3.23 -16.57 -0.28
CA GLY A 85 -4.31 -16.27 0.66
C GLY A 85 -4.68 -14.78 0.79
N GLN A 86 -4.10 -13.90 -0.05
CA GLN A 86 -4.39 -12.47 -0.08
C GLN A 86 -5.57 -12.17 -1.01
N MET A 87 -6.78 -12.49 -0.52
CA MET A 87 -8.01 -12.43 -1.33
C MET A 87 -8.38 -11.02 -1.81
N GLU A 88 -8.31 -10.01 -0.94
CA GLU A 88 -8.66 -8.64 -1.34
C GLU A 88 -7.78 -8.11 -2.48
N GLU A 89 -6.45 -8.25 -2.38
CA GLU A 89 -5.51 -7.73 -3.37
C GLU A 89 -5.54 -8.54 -4.67
N GLY A 90 -5.69 -9.86 -4.58
CA GLY A 90 -5.82 -10.72 -5.76
C GLY A 90 -7.06 -10.40 -6.60
N VAL A 91 -8.19 -10.12 -5.93
CA VAL A 91 -9.42 -9.69 -6.62
C VAL A 91 -9.27 -8.31 -7.26
N GLU A 92 -8.50 -7.40 -6.66
CA GLU A 92 -8.26 -6.07 -7.24
C GLU A 92 -7.53 -6.17 -8.59
N HIS A 93 -6.48 -7.00 -8.67
CA HIS A 93 -5.75 -7.25 -9.91
C HIS A 93 -6.62 -7.92 -11.00
N LEU A 94 -7.46 -8.89 -10.61
CA LEU A 94 -8.41 -9.49 -11.55
C LEU A 94 -9.47 -8.49 -12.04
N CYS A 95 -9.96 -7.60 -11.19
CA CYS A 95 -10.89 -6.54 -11.60
C CYS A 95 -10.26 -5.57 -12.60
N ASN A 96 -8.99 -5.22 -12.41
CA ASN A 96 -8.26 -4.35 -13.34
C ASN A 96 -8.10 -5.02 -14.71
N ALA A 97 -7.75 -6.30 -14.75
CA ALA A 97 -7.63 -7.06 -15.99
C ALA A 97 -8.96 -7.07 -16.77
N VAL A 98 -10.08 -7.33 -16.08
CA VAL A 98 -11.41 -7.33 -16.71
C VAL A 98 -11.83 -5.93 -17.18
N ALA A 99 -11.45 -4.87 -16.46
CA ALA A 99 -11.77 -3.49 -16.84
C ALA A 99 -11.07 -3.03 -18.13
N VAL A 100 -9.91 -3.61 -18.45
CA VAL A 100 -9.14 -3.32 -19.69
C VAL A 100 -9.65 -4.16 -20.88
N CYS A 101 -10.34 -5.27 -20.63
CA CYS A 101 -10.91 -6.08 -21.69
C CYS A 101 -12.13 -5.40 -22.35
N GLY A 102 -12.04 -5.13 -23.65
CA GLY A 102 -13.18 -4.67 -24.47
C GLY A 102 -14.32 -5.69 -24.61
N GLN A 103 -14.09 -6.97 -24.27
CA GLN A 103 -15.08 -8.05 -24.28
C GLN A 103 -15.09 -8.81 -22.94
N PRO A 104 -15.79 -8.28 -21.92
CA PRO A 104 -15.81 -8.90 -20.59
C PRO A 104 -16.53 -10.26 -20.57
N GLN A 105 -17.49 -10.52 -21.46
CA GLN A 105 -18.31 -11.73 -21.41
C GLN A 105 -17.53 -13.03 -21.69
N GLN A 106 -16.61 -13.00 -22.65
CA GLN A 106 -15.84 -14.18 -23.04
C GLN A 106 -14.81 -14.54 -21.96
N LEU A 107 -14.23 -13.52 -21.32
CA LEU A 107 -13.29 -13.70 -20.24
C LEU A 107 -13.96 -14.13 -18.92
N LEU A 108 -15.14 -13.57 -18.61
CA LEU A 108 -15.92 -13.98 -17.43
C LEU A 108 -16.21 -15.48 -17.46
N GLY A 109 -16.52 -16.04 -18.64
CA GLY A 109 -16.77 -17.47 -18.81
C GLY A 109 -15.57 -18.34 -18.50
N LEU A 110 -14.36 -17.91 -18.86
CA LEU A 110 -13.11 -18.62 -18.52
C LEU A 110 -12.78 -18.49 -17.04
N LEU A 111 -12.89 -17.28 -16.48
CA LEU A 111 -12.67 -17.02 -15.04
C LEU A 111 -13.63 -17.82 -14.16
N GLN A 112 -14.89 -18.00 -14.58
CA GLN A 112 -15.87 -18.81 -13.85
C GLN A 112 -15.48 -20.30 -13.79
N GLN A 113 -14.73 -20.78 -14.78
CA GLN A 113 -14.25 -22.17 -14.83
C GLN A 113 -12.93 -22.37 -14.08
N SER A 114 -12.08 -21.33 -14.00
CA SER A 114 -10.77 -21.42 -13.35
C SER A 114 -10.76 -20.99 -11.88
N ILE A 115 -11.77 -20.24 -11.42
CA ILE A 115 -11.77 -19.62 -10.08
C ILE A 115 -12.97 -20.10 -9.24
N PRO A 116 -12.78 -20.38 -7.93
CA PRO A 116 -13.88 -20.69 -7.01
C PRO A 116 -15.00 -19.63 -6.99
N PRO A 117 -16.27 -20.04 -6.84
CA PRO A 117 -17.44 -19.15 -6.95
C PRO A 117 -17.45 -18.01 -5.91
N GLN A 118 -16.79 -18.21 -4.77
CA GLN A 118 -16.68 -17.21 -3.70
C GLN A 118 -15.88 -15.97 -4.15
N ILE A 119 -14.80 -16.18 -4.89
CA ILE A 119 -13.91 -15.12 -5.38
C ILE A 119 -14.56 -14.43 -6.59
N PHE A 120 -15.24 -15.19 -7.45
CA PHE A 120 -15.98 -14.66 -8.59
C PHE A 120 -17.08 -13.65 -8.18
N ASN A 121 -17.84 -13.94 -7.12
CA ASN A 121 -18.84 -13.01 -6.58
C ASN A 121 -18.23 -11.71 -6.04
N LEU A 122 -17.02 -11.79 -5.47
CA LEU A 122 -16.28 -10.62 -4.99
C LEU A 122 -15.85 -9.74 -6.17
N ILE A 123 -15.37 -10.34 -7.26
CA ILE A 123 -15.05 -9.65 -8.51
C ILE A 123 -16.30 -8.92 -9.04
N LEU A 124 -17.44 -9.59 -9.15
CA LEU A 124 -18.69 -8.99 -9.64
C LEU A 124 -19.13 -7.77 -8.81
N THR A 125 -18.88 -7.80 -7.50
CA THR A 125 -19.22 -6.70 -6.59
C THR A 125 -18.27 -5.50 -6.76
N ARG A 126 -17.01 -5.73 -7.13
CA ARG A 126 -15.95 -4.70 -7.22
C ARG A 126 -15.77 -4.13 -8.63
N LEU A 127 -16.09 -4.90 -9.66
CA LEU A 127 -16.00 -4.53 -11.07
C LEU A 127 -16.71 -3.21 -11.43
N PRO A 128 -17.94 -2.90 -10.97
CA PRO A 128 -18.57 -1.61 -11.26
C PRO A 128 -17.80 -0.41 -10.68
N ILE A 129 -17.14 -0.58 -9.53
CA ILE A 129 -16.33 0.47 -8.89
C ILE A 129 -15.07 0.74 -9.73
N VAL A 130 -14.38 -0.32 -10.16
CA VAL A 130 -13.15 -0.22 -10.95
C VAL A 130 -13.43 0.40 -12.32
N THR A 131 -14.47 -0.06 -13.03
CA THR A 131 -14.86 0.48 -14.34
C THR A 131 -15.26 1.95 -14.29
N GLN A 132 -15.97 2.39 -13.25
CA GLN A 132 -16.28 3.82 -13.06
C GLN A 132 -15.03 4.66 -12.80
N ASN A 133 -14.09 4.14 -12.01
CA ASN A 133 -12.83 4.84 -11.71
C ASN A 133 -11.88 4.92 -12.92
N MET A 134 -11.91 3.94 -13.82
CA MET A 134 -11.18 3.99 -15.09
C MET A 134 -11.74 5.07 -16.01
N ARG A 135 -13.07 5.15 -16.09
CA ARG A 135 -13.79 6.08 -16.96
C ARG A 135 -13.66 7.52 -16.48
N SER A 136 -13.58 7.76 -15.17
CA SER A 136 -13.29 9.09 -14.61
C SER A 136 -11.84 9.53 -14.81
N ARG A 137 -10.90 8.59 -15.05
CA ARG A 137 -9.48 8.88 -15.34
C ARG A 137 -9.18 9.08 -16.82
N THR A 138 -9.94 8.44 -17.71
CA THR A 138 -9.82 8.58 -19.17
C THR A 138 -10.74 9.67 -19.74
N ALA A 139 -11.60 10.29 -18.93
CA ALA A 139 -12.32 11.49 -19.33
C ALA A 139 -11.33 12.66 -19.50
N PRO A 140 -11.27 13.34 -20.67
CA PRO A 140 -10.52 14.58 -20.79
C PRO A 140 -11.10 15.60 -19.80
N PRO A 141 -10.29 16.52 -19.24
CA PRO A 141 -10.83 17.63 -18.47
C PRO A 141 -11.84 18.34 -19.36
N SER A 142 -13.09 18.34 -18.92
CA SER A 142 -14.14 19.17 -19.48
C SER A 142 -13.60 20.60 -19.52
N THR A 143 -13.32 21.10 -20.72
CA THR A 143 -13.14 22.52 -20.97
C THR A 143 -14.41 23.19 -20.49
N VAL A 144 -14.31 23.78 -19.30
CA VAL A 144 -15.27 24.70 -18.73
C VAL A 144 -15.58 25.72 -19.81
N GLU A 145 -16.86 25.84 -20.13
CA GLU A 145 -17.40 26.95 -20.90
C GLU A 145 -16.90 28.26 -20.27
N ILE A 146 -16.04 28.97 -20.99
CA ILE A 146 -15.92 30.41 -20.86
C ILE A 146 -16.44 30.95 -22.18
N ALA A 147 -17.76 31.08 -22.27
CA ALA A 147 -18.36 32.09 -23.12
C ALA A 147 -18.02 33.43 -22.46
N ASP A 148 -16.89 34.01 -22.87
CA ASP A 148 -16.56 35.40 -22.54
C ASP A 148 -17.52 36.30 -23.30
N ASP A 149 -18.42 36.90 -22.53
CA ASP A 149 -19.16 38.13 -22.80
C ASP A 149 -18.16 39.29 -23.03
N VAL A 150 -17.71 39.52 -24.27
CA VAL A 150 -17.15 40.82 -24.72
C VAL A 150 -17.37 40.99 -26.24
N GLU A 151 -18.49 41.61 -26.63
CA GLU A 151 -18.60 42.94 -27.30
C GLU A 151 -20.04 43.16 -27.82
#